data_AF-A0A4V2XAM0-F1
#
_entry.id   AF-A0A4V2XAM0-F1
#
_cell.length_a   1.000
_cell.length_b   1.000
_cell.length_c   1.000
_cell.angle_alpha   90.00
_cell.angle_beta   90.00
_cell.angle_gamma   90.00
#
_symmetry.space_group_name_H-M   'P 1'
#
loop_
_entity.id
_entity.type
_entity.pdbx_description
1 polymer ?
#
loop_
_entity_poly.entity_id
_entity_poly.type
_entity_poly.pdbx_seq_one_letter_code
_entity_poly.pdbx_strand_id
1 'polypeptide(L)'
;MRNYLIFSLFILSFTPLFAQDHYDPAKALSSEELFLKQNQNNRVFLKADQNYLILDASTMVGGYHRQRFFPGDNIRFTLRGESTRFEEEIYSVSDSSFTFVLINEAAGKMEYREVMLRDIHKVKTFRRIPWITEGAFLLPLAGLTYIGADFFNRGIDNQRFTTDRQTLLVGGSMMAAGFVFYKISFSTIKMKGANRIRVLQTY
;
A
#
# COMPACT_ATOMS: atom_id res chain seq x y z
N MET A 1 -0.06 -40.19 1.61
CA MET A 1 -1.05 -39.25 2.17
C MET A 1 -0.79 -38.84 3.63
N ARG A 2 -0.24 -39.72 4.50
CA ARG A 2 0.01 -39.40 5.94
C ARG A 2 1.07 -38.32 6.20
N ASN A 3 2.07 -38.16 5.32
CA ASN A 3 3.18 -37.22 5.55
C ASN A 3 2.85 -35.75 5.24
N TYR A 4 1.85 -35.48 4.40
CA TYR A 4 1.43 -34.09 4.10
C TYR A 4 0.60 -33.47 5.22
N LEU A 5 -0.07 -34.30 6.02
CA LEU A 5 -0.85 -33.89 7.20
C LEU A 5 0.02 -33.40 8.36
N ILE A 6 1.24 -33.93 8.49
CA ILE A 6 2.20 -33.52 9.53
C ILE A 6 2.82 -32.17 9.16
N PHE A 7 3.10 -31.96 7.87
CA PHE A 7 3.67 -30.70 7.38
C PHE A 7 2.67 -29.54 7.47
N SER A 8 1.38 -29.77 7.24
CA SER A 8 0.35 -28.74 7.43
C SER A 8 0.12 -28.38 8.91
N LEU A 9 0.24 -29.35 9.82
CA LEU A 9 0.17 -29.13 11.27
C LEU A 9 1.36 -28.32 11.79
N PHE A 10 2.56 -28.55 11.24
CA PHE A 10 3.77 -27.81 11.63
C PHE A 10 3.72 -26.33 11.22
N ILE A 11 3.13 -26.02 10.06
CA ILE A 11 2.96 -24.63 9.58
C ILE A 11 1.96 -23.85 10.46
N LEU A 12 0.92 -24.52 10.99
CA LEU A 12 -0.04 -23.92 11.92
C LEU A 12 0.53 -23.70 13.34
N SER A 13 1.53 -24.47 13.77
CA SER A 13 2.15 -24.30 15.10
C SER A 13 3.18 -23.18 15.17
N PHE A 14 3.67 -22.66 14.03
CA PHE A 14 4.65 -21.57 13.98
C PHE A 14 4.06 -20.21 13.59
N THR A 15 2.75 -20.10 13.39
CA THR A 15 2.10 -18.79 13.31
C THR A 15 1.99 -18.23 14.73
N PRO A 16 2.69 -17.15 15.10
CA PRO A 16 2.33 -16.41 16.28
C PRO A 16 0.84 -16.05 16.18
N LEU A 17 0.07 -16.41 17.21
CA LEU A 17 -1.31 -16.02 17.46
C LEU A 17 -1.38 -14.48 17.61
N PHE A 18 -1.12 -13.74 16.53
CA PHE A 18 -1.32 -12.31 16.47
C PHE A 18 -2.79 -12.05 16.17
N ALA A 19 -3.60 -11.95 17.22
CA ALA A 19 -4.70 -10.99 17.36
C ALA A 19 -5.74 -11.52 18.35
N GLN A 20 -5.64 -11.08 19.59
CA GLN A 20 -6.79 -10.65 20.41
C GLN A 20 -6.21 -10.03 21.67
N ASP A 21 -5.76 -8.76 21.56
CA ASP A 21 -5.62 -7.93 22.75
C ASP A 21 -7.00 -7.89 23.42
N HIS A 22 -7.08 -8.36 24.66
CA HIS A 22 -8.29 -8.31 25.47
C HIS A 22 -8.77 -6.85 25.51
N TYR A 23 -9.98 -6.58 25.03
CA TYR A 23 -10.53 -5.22 25.02
C TYR A 23 -10.70 -4.74 26.45
N ASP A 24 -9.81 -3.84 26.88
CA ASP A 24 -9.85 -3.20 28.19
C ASP A 24 -10.43 -1.78 28.02
N PRO A 25 -11.67 -1.52 28.46
CA PRO A 25 -12.30 -0.21 28.31
C PRO A 25 -11.57 0.89 29.09
N ALA A 26 -10.77 0.56 30.10
CA ALA A 26 -9.94 1.52 30.83
C ALA A 26 -8.68 1.95 30.05
N LYS A 27 -8.33 1.22 28.98
CA LYS A 27 -7.24 1.55 28.03
C LYS A 27 -7.75 1.95 26.65
N ALA A 28 -9.03 2.32 26.54
CA ALA A 28 -9.56 2.86 25.30
C ALA A 28 -8.82 4.16 24.96
N LEU A 29 -7.94 4.07 23.96
CA LEU A 29 -7.19 5.20 23.42
C LEU A 29 -8.17 6.33 23.06
N SER A 30 -7.83 7.57 23.40
CA SER A 30 -8.64 8.72 22.99
C SER A 30 -8.71 8.79 21.46
N SER A 31 -9.68 9.53 20.91
CA SER A 31 -9.78 9.71 19.45
C SER A 31 -8.50 10.24 18.81
N GLU A 32 -7.76 11.10 19.53
CA GLU A 32 -6.45 11.61 19.11
C GLU A 32 -5.39 10.52 19.16
N GLU A 33 -5.35 9.72 20.23
CA GLU A 33 -4.39 8.64 20.36
C GLU A 33 -4.66 7.48 19.38
N LEU A 34 -5.93 7.19 19.06
CA LEU A 34 -6.34 6.27 17.99
C LEU A 34 -5.81 6.75 16.63
N PHE A 35 -5.95 8.04 16.35
CA PHE A 35 -5.45 8.66 15.14
C PHE A 35 -3.91 8.60 15.04
N LEU A 36 -3.21 8.92 16.14
CA LEU A 36 -1.75 8.82 16.25
C LEU A 36 -1.23 7.38 16.15
N LYS A 37 -1.95 6.41 16.72
CA LYS A 37 -1.61 4.98 16.66
C LYS A 37 -1.84 4.39 15.27
N GLN A 38 -2.86 4.85 14.55
CA GLN A 38 -3.16 4.41 13.19
C GLN A 38 -2.12 4.92 12.18
N ASN A 39 -1.49 6.07 12.43
CA ASN A 39 -0.51 6.65 11.51
C ASN A 39 0.62 7.38 12.27
N GLN A 40 1.64 6.62 12.71
CA GLN A 40 2.76 7.13 13.53
C GLN A 40 3.61 8.22 12.84
N ASN A 41 3.47 8.41 11.53
CA ASN A 41 4.17 9.44 10.77
C ASN A 41 3.45 10.81 10.78
N ASN A 42 2.18 10.89 11.21
CA ASN A 42 1.41 12.14 11.22
C ASN A 42 1.55 12.86 12.59
N ARG A 43 2.79 13.11 13.03
CA ARG A 43 3.06 13.88 14.28
C ARG A 43 2.90 15.40 14.12
N VAL A 44 2.34 15.88 13.01
CA VAL A 44 2.41 17.30 12.64
C VAL A 44 1.02 17.94 12.73
N PHE A 45 0.77 18.50 13.91
CA PHE A 45 -0.18 19.57 14.23
C PHE A 45 -1.64 19.41 13.76
N LEU A 46 -2.51 18.91 14.64
CA LEU A 46 -3.92 19.32 14.65
C LEU A 46 -3.98 20.77 15.17
N LYS A 47 -3.64 21.75 14.32
CA LYS A 47 -4.12 23.11 14.58
C LYS A 47 -5.63 23.10 14.30
N ALA A 48 -6.41 23.70 15.20
CA ALA A 48 -7.79 24.05 14.90
C ALA A 48 -7.81 24.91 13.62
N ASP A 49 -8.85 24.77 12.79
CA ASP A 49 -9.03 25.49 11.54
C ASP A 49 -8.01 25.19 10.42
N GLN A 50 -7.37 24.02 10.41
CA GLN A 50 -6.40 23.62 9.39
C GLN A 50 -7.07 22.87 8.22
N ASN A 51 -6.77 23.32 7.00
CA ASN A 51 -7.19 22.65 5.77
C ASN A 51 -6.40 21.36 5.52
N TYR A 52 -7.09 20.32 5.07
CA TYR A 52 -6.50 19.03 4.71
C TYR A 52 -7.21 18.43 3.50
N LEU A 53 -6.51 17.55 2.79
CA LEU A 53 -7.03 16.87 1.62
C LEU A 53 -7.76 15.60 2.02
N ILE A 54 -8.90 15.36 1.39
CA ILE A 54 -9.61 14.11 1.43
C ILE A 54 -9.65 13.50 0.05
N LEU A 55 -9.21 12.25 -0.01
CA LEU A 55 -9.37 11.38 -1.15
C LEU A 55 -10.50 10.40 -0.89
N ASP A 56 -11.63 10.64 -1.54
CA ASP A 56 -12.75 9.72 -1.61
C ASP A 56 -12.47 8.73 -2.74
N ALA A 57 -12.24 7.46 -2.40
CA ALA A 57 -11.83 6.42 -3.34
C ALA A 57 -12.74 5.19 -3.25
N SER A 58 -13.40 4.88 -4.36
CA SER A 58 -14.02 3.59 -4.60
C SER A 58 -13.02 2.72 -5.35
N THR A 59 -12.27 1.87 -4.63
CA THR A 59 -11.41 0.88 -5.27
C THR A 59 -12.24 -0.27 -5.83
N MET A 60 -11.78 -0.86 -6.94
CA MET A 60 -12.44 -2.00 -7.59
C MET A 60 -12.60 -3.20 -6.64
N VAL A 61 -11.70 -3.33 -5.66
CA VAL A 61 -11.72 -4.36 -4.63
C VAL A 61 -11.66 -3.67 -3.27
N GLY A 62 -12.57 -4.02 -2.36
CA GLY A 62 -12.55 -3.56 -0.96
C GLY A 62 -13.51 -2.43 -0.57
N GLY A 63 -14.30 -1.86 -1.49
CA GLY A 63 -15.32 -0.85 -1.16
C GLY A 63 -14.81 0.59 -1.08
N TYR A 64 -15.66 1.48 -0.56
CA TYR A 64 -15.38 2.91 -0.44
C TYR A 64 -14.43 3.19 0.72
N HIS A 65 -13.37 3.94 0.44
CA HIS A 65 -12.38 4.35 1.42
C HIS A 65 -12.13 5.84 1.31
N ARG A 66 -12.00 6.48 2.48
CA ARG A 66 -11.64 7.89 2.59
C ARG A 66 -10.24 7.98 3.21
N GLN A 67 -9.30 8.53 2.46
CA GLN A 67 -7.97 8.84 2.97
C GLN A 67 -7.84 10.33 3.22
N ARG A 68 -7.15 10.69 4.29
CA ARG A 68 -6.92 12.08 4.69
C ARG A 68 -5.43 12.35 4.57
N PHE A 69 -5.06 13.47 3.96
CA PHE A 69 -3.68 13.94 3.88
C PHE A 69 -3.62 15.34 4.48
N PHE A 70 -2.80 15.50 5.51
CA PHE A 70 -2.56 16.76 6.18
C PHE A 70 -1.27 17.42 5.66
N PRO A 71 -1.10 18.73 5.82
CA PRO A 71 0.21 19.36 5.75
C PRO A 71 1.25 18.58 6.58
N GLY A 72 2.38 18.22 5.98
CA GLY A 72 3.40 17.32 6.52
C GLY A 72 3.30 15.88 6.00
N ASP A 73 2.19 15.48 5.39
CA ASP A 73 2.02 14.13 4.84
C ASP A 73 2.63 14.03 3.44
N ASN A 74 3.20 12.87 3.13
CA ASN A 74 3.65 12.54 1.78
C ASN A 74 2.47 12.10 0.90
N ILE A 75 2.33 12.72 -0.27
CA ILE A 75 1.32 12.36 -1.27
C ILE A 75 1.96 11.93 -2.58
N ARG A 76 1.46 10.83 -3.14
CA ARG A 76 1.92 10.29 -4.44
C ARG A 76 0.88 10.54 -5.51
N PHE A 77 1.19 11.35 -6.51
CA PHE A 77 0.21 11.72 -7.53
C PHE A 77 0.81 11.92 -8.92
N THR A 78 -0.07 12.04 -9.92
CA THR A 78 0.28 12.35 -11.30
C THR A 78 -0.69 13.41 -11.81
N LEU A 79 -0.17 14.41 -12.49
CA LEU A 79 -0.95 15.49 -13.10
C LEU A 79 -1.58 15.07 -14.43
N ARG A 80 -2.63 15.78 -14.85
CA ARG A 80 -3.28 15.58 -16.16
C ARG A 80 -2.35 16.05 -17.26
N GLY A 81 -2.18 15.23 -18.29
CA GLY A 81 -1.26 15.53 -19.41
C GLY A 81 0.20 15.19 -19.12
N GLU A 82 0.56 14.87 -17.88
CA GLU A 82 1.92 14.48 -17.51
C GLU A 82 2.03 12.97 -17.20
N SER A 83 3.18 12.39 -17.50
CA SER A 83 3.54 11.02 -17.12
C SER A 83 4.36 10.95 -15.83
N THR A 84 4.90 12.09 -15.39
CA THR A 84 5.72 12.23 -14.19
C THR A 84 4.92 11.88 -12.95
N ARG A 85 5.55 11.15 -12.04
CA ARG A 85 4.98 10.79 -10.74
C ARG A 85 5.67 11.63 -9.69
N PHE A 86 4.89 12.37 -8.93
CA PHE A 86 5.36 13.13 -7.78
C PHE A 86 5.15 12.29 -6.53
N GLU A 87 6.12 12.33 -5.63
CA GLU A 87 6.09 11.73 -4.30
C GLU A 87 6.72 12.74 -3.36
N GLU A 88 5.90 13.67 -2.87
CA GLU A 88 6.39 14.86 -2.19
C GLU A 88 5.55 15.14 -0.93
N GLU A 89 6.15 15.89 -0.02
CA GLU A 89 5.50 16.34 1.21
C GLU A 89 4.55 17.51 0.93
N ILE A 90 3.34 17.45 1.49
CA ILE A 90 2.37 18.54 1.41
C ILE A 90 2.84 19.65 2.36
N TYR A 91 3.18 20.81 1.81
CA TYR A 91 3.53 21.99 2.61
C TYR A 91 2.29 22.70 3.17
N SER A 92 1.29 22.94 2.32
CA SER A 92 0.05 23.63 2.71
C SER A 92 -1.12 23.23 1.80
N VAL A 93 -2.34 23.44 2.31
CA VAL A 93 -3.58 23.12 1.60
C VAL A 93 -4.47 24.37 1.57
N SER A 94 -4.90 24.76 0.38
CA SER A 94 -5.85 25.85 0.12
C SER A 94 -7.21 25.28 -0.29
N ASP A 95 -8.20 26.12 -0.58
CA ASP A 95 -9.57 25.66 -0.87
C ASP A 95 -9.69 24.77 -2.11
N SER A 96 -8.83 24.97 -3.12
CA SER A 96 -8.88 24.24 -4.39
C SER A 96 -7.53 23.73 -4.89
N SER A 97 -6.49 23.83 -4.06
CA SER A 97 -5.11 23.50 -4.40
C SER A 97 -4.34 23.05 -3.17
N PHE A 98 -3.16 22.50 -3.39
CA PHE A 98 -2.19 22.27 -2.33
C PHE A 98 -0.80 22.61 -2.87
N THR A 99 0.09 22.98 -1.96
CA THR A 99 1.49 23.24 -2.27
C THR A 99 2.32 22.08 -1.76
N PHE A 100 3.25 21.60 -2.57
CA PHE A 100 4.24 20.61 -2.16
C PHE A 100 5.65 21.18 -2.32
N VAL A 101 6.59 20.59 -1.56
CA VAL A 101 8.01 20.96 -1.63
C VAL A 101 8.71 20.02 -2.58
N LEU A 102 9.34 20.56 -3.63
CA LEU A 102 10.23 19.82 -4.52
C LEU A 102 11.67 20.12 -4.13
N ILE A 103 12.43 19.10 -3.76
CA ILE A 103 13.86 19.26 -3.46
C ILE A 103 14.65 19.09 -4.76
N ASN A 104 15.17 20.19 -5.29
CA ASN A 104 16.07 20.15 -6.45
C ASN A 104 17.50 19.85 -5.97
N GLU A 105 17.89 18.58 -6.01
CA GLU A 105 19.22 18.12 -5.56
C GLU A 105 20.37 18.80 -6.32
N ALA A 106 20.19 19.13 -7.60
CA ALA A 106 21.23 19.74 -8.42
C ALA A 106 21.50 21.21 -8.04
N ALA A 107 20.46 21.93 -7.60
CA ALA A 107 20.57 23.34 -7.20
C ALA A 107 20.64 23.54 -5.68
N GLY A 108 20.42 22.49 -4.88
CA GLY A 108 20.36 22.55 -3.42
C GLY A 108 19.24 23.46 -2.90
N LYS A 109 18.16 23.65 -3.68
CA LYS A 109 17.05 24.57 -3.37
C LYS A 109 15.74 23.81 -3.23
N MET A 110 14.93 24.25 -2.27
CA MET A 110 13.55 23.83 -2.11
C MET A 110 12.66 24.72 -2.97
N GLU A 111 11.94 24.12 -3.89
CA GLU A 111 10.96 24.79 -4.74
C GLU A 111 9.54 24.45 -4.27
N TYR A 112 8.76 25.48 -3.95
CA TYR A 112 7.36 25.31 -3.56
C TYR A 112 6.50 25.40 -4.82
N ARG A 113 5.79 24.32 -5.14
CA ARG A 113 4.90 24.28 -6.30
C ARG A 113 3.46 24.06 -5.84
N GLU A 114 2.59 24.96 -6.27
CA GLU A 114 1.14 24.83 -6.09
C GLU A 114 0.54 23.97 -7.21
N VAL A 115 -0.37 23.07 -6.83
CA VAL A 115 -1.12 22.20 -7.73
C VAL A 115 -2.61 22.33 -7.45
N MET A 116 -3.37 22.65 -8.50
CA MET A 116 -4.83 22.64 -8.44
C MET A 116 -5.36 21.22 -8.38
N LEU A 117 -6.34 20.97 -7.52
CA LEU A 117 -6.94 19.64 -7.34
C LEU A 117 -7.57 19.08 -8.62
N ARG A 118 -8.09 19.96 -9.48
CA ARG A 118 -8.67 19.60 -10.78
C ARG A 118 -7.64 19.02 -11.75
N ASP A 119 -6.38 19.39 -11.60
CA ASP A 119 -5.27 18.97 -12.47
C ASP A 119 -4.68 17.63 -12.04
N ILE A 120 -5.08 17.10 -10.88
CA ILE A 120 -4.69 15.77 -10.43
C ILE A 120 -5.41 14.73 -11.29
N HIS A 121 -4.63 13.84 -11.90
CA HIS A 121 -5.14 12.74 -12.71
C HIS A 121 -5.25 11.44 -11.91
N LYS A 122 -4.20 11.10 -11.16
CA LYS A 122 -4.13 9.86 -10.35
C LYS A 122 -3.51 10.16 -9.01
N VAL A 123 -4.00 9.47 -7.98
CA VAL A 123 -3.36 9.41 -6.66
C VAL A 123 -3.03 7.95 -6.38
N LYS A 124 -1.80 7.69 -5.98
CA LYS A 124 -1.36 6.37 -5.52
C LYS A 124 -1.53 6.32 -4.02
N THR A 125 -2.15 5.26 -3.56
CA THR A 125 -2.42 5.04 -2.14
C THR A 125 -1.84 3.72 -1.71
N PHE A 126 -1.31 3.71 -0.49
CA PHE A 126 -0.79 2.50 0.13
C PHE A 126 -1.69 2.12 1.29
N ARG A 127 -2.07 0.84 1.35
CA ARG A 127 -2.80 0.25 2.46
C ARG A 127 -1.98 -0.92 3.00
N ARG A 128 -1.49 -0.77 4.22
CA ARG A 128 -0.84 -1.87 4.95
C ARG A 128 -1.93 -2.78 5.52
N ILE A 129 -2.11 -3.94 4.91
CA ILE A 129 -2.96 -5.01 5.43
C ILE A 129 -2.01 -6.13 5.85
N PRO A 130 -2.00 -6.53 7.13
CA PRO A 130 -1.18 -7.64 7.59
C PRO A 130 -1.36 -8.86 6.69
N TRP A 131 -0.26 -9.58 6.44
CA TRP A 131 -0.19 -10.76 5.57
C TRP A 131 -0.42 -10.52 4.06
N ILE A 132 -1.38 -9.66 3.67
CA ILE A 132 -1.63 -9.37 2.24
C ILE A 132 -0.50 -8.52 1.67
N THR A 133 -0.09 -7.45 2.36
CA THR A 133 0.99 -6.58 1.87
C THR A 133 2.33 -7.32 1.77
N GLU A 134 2.61 -8.21 2.73
CA GLU A 134 3.83 -9.03 2.73
C GLU A 134 3.73 -10.16 1.69
N GLY A 135 2.58 -10.83 1.63
CA GLY A 135 2.28 -11.88 0.65
C GLY A 135 2.35 -11.41 -0.79
N ALA A 136 2.13 -10.11 -1.05
CA ALA A 136 2.28 -9.51 -2.37
C ALA A 136 3.69 -9.73 -2.97
N PHE A 137 4.72 -9.79 -2.12
CA PHE A 137 6.11 -10.02 -2.53
C PHE A 137 6.59 -11.44 -2.22
N LEU A 138 6.16 -12.01 -1.10
CA LEU A 138 6.56 -13.35 -0.68
C LEU A 138 6.00 -14.45 -1.59
N LEU A 139 4.74 -14.35 -2.02
CA LEU A 139 4.13 -15.40 -2.85
C LEU A 139 4.77 -15.50 -4.25
N PRO A 140 5.05 -14.39 -4.97
CA PRO A 140 5.75 -14.49 -6.24
C PRO A 140 7.18 -15.01 -6.08
N LEU A 141 7.88 -14.60 -5.01
CA LEU A 141 9.21 -15.11 -4.72
C LEU A 141 9.17 -16.62 -4.44
N ALA A 142 8.26 -17.09 -3.58
CA ALA A 142 8.08 -18.51 -3.30
C ALA A 142 7.74 -19.31 -4.56
N GLY A 143 6.86 -18.77 -5.42
CA GLY A 143 6.51 -19.39 -6.69
C GLY A 143 7.70 -19.52 -7.65
N LEU A 144 8.49 -18.45 -7.79
CA LEU A 144 9.72 -18.46 -8.59
C LEU A 144 10.77 -19.42 -8.03
N THR A 145 10.98 -19.42 -6.70
CA THR A 145 11.90 -20.35 -6.05
C THR A 145 11.46 -21.79 -6.24
N TYR A 146 10.16 -22.09 -6.14
CA TYR A 146 9.63 -23.43 -6.33
C TYR A 146 9.79 -23.94 -7.77
N ILE A 147 9.47 -23.10 -8.76
CA ILE A 147 9.68 -23.39 -10.19
C ILE A 147 11.16 -23.56 -10.50
N GLY A 148 12.00 -22.66 -9.99
CA GLY A 148 13.45 -22.72 -10.15
C GLY A 148 14.06 -23.97 -9.54
N ALA A 149 13.63 -24.36 -8.34
CA ALA A 149 14.12 -25.56 -7.68
C ALA A 149 13.84 -26.83 -8.50
N ASP A 150 12.62 -27.00 -9.03
CA ASP A 150 12.30 -28.15 -9.91
C ASP A 150 13.13 -28.14 -11.21
N PHE A 151 13.30 -26.94 -11.81
CA PHE A 151 14.11 -26.78 -13.01
C PHE A 151 15.58 -27.19 -12.80
N PHE A 152 16.18 -26.75 -11.70
CA PHE A 152 17.58 -27.07 -11.37
C PHE A 152 17.75 -28.49 -10.86
N ASN A 153 16.84 -29.01 -10.03
CA ASN A 153 16.93 -30.39 -9.53
C ASN A 153 16.96 -31.39 -10.69
N ARG A 154 16.09 -31.21 -11.69
CA ARG A 154 16.09 -32.06 -12.90
C ARG A 154 17.39 -31.94 -13.69
N GLY A 155 17.97 -30.74 -13.78
CA GLY A 155 19.26 -30.53 -14.43
C GLY A 155 20.44 -31.18 -13.71
N ILE A 156 20.45 -31.14 -12.38
CA ILE A 156 21.46 -31.80 -11.52
C ILE A 156 21.35 -33.32 -11.65
N ASP A 157 20.14 -33.85 -11.81
CA ASP A 157 19.87 -35.28 -12.02
C ASP A 157 20.19 -35.77 -13.45
N ASN A 158 20.97 -35.02 -14.23
CA ASN A 158 21.30 -35.27 -15.65
C ASN A 158 20.07 -35.41 -16.57
N GLN A 159 18.90 -34.90 -16.15
CA GLN A 159 17.73 -34.82 -17.00
C GLN A 159 17.73 -33.51 -17.77
N ARG A 160 16.91 -33.44 -18.82
CA ARG A 160 16.71 -32.19 -19.56
C ARG A 160 16.18 -31.12 -18.60
N PHE A 161 16.81 -29.95 -18.60
CA PHE A 161 16.29 -28.76 -17.93
C PHE A 161 14.85 -28.48 -18.37
N THR A 162 13.92 -28.82 -17.50
CA THR A 162 12.48 -28.71 -17.73
C THR A 162 11.79 -28.55 -16.39
N THR A 163 10.55 -28.09 -16.41
CA THR A 163 9.73 -27.91 -15.22
C THR A 163 8.45 -28.70 -15.39
N ASP A 164 8.04 -29.42 -14.36
CA ASP A 164 6.76 -30.13 -14.39
C ASP A 164 5.58 -29.16 -14.49
N ARG A 165 4.51 -29.63 -15.16
CA ARG A 165 3.28 -28.88 -15.29
C ARG A 165 2.66 -28.58 -13.93
N GLN A 166 2.76 -29.49 -12.96
CA GLN A 166 2.24 -29.25 -11.61
C GLN A 166 3.04 -28.15 -10.90
N THR A 167 4.38 -28.18 -11.00
CA THR A 167 5.23 -27.13 -10.43
C THR A 167 4.92 -25.76 -11.01
N LEU A 168 4.74 -25.68 -12.34
CA LEU A 168 4.33 -24.45 -13.01
C LEU A 168 2.94 -23.97 -12.57
N LEU A 169 1.98 -24.88 -12.41
CA LEU A 169 0.63 -24.52 -11.95
C LEU A 169 0.66 -23.99 -10.51
N VAL A 170 1.36 -24.67 -9.60
CA VAL A 170 1.45 -24.26 -8.20
C VAL A 170 2.24 -22.95 -8.07
N GLY A 171 3.44 -22.87 -8.63
CA GLY A 171 4.26 -21.65 -8.58
C GLY A 171 3.60 -20.47 -9.29
N GLY A 172 2.97 -20.71 -10.44
CA GLY A 172 2.20 -19.71 -11.18
C GLY A 172 0.99 -19.21 -10.40
N SER A 173 0.29 -20.09 -9.67
CA SER A 173 -0.84 -19.68 -8.80
C SER A 173 -0.39 -18.79 -7.65
N MET A 174 0.78 -19.07 -7.04
CA MET A 174 1.36 -18.23 -6.00
C MET A 174 1.72 -16.84 -6.55
N MET A 175 2.36 -16.79 -7.72
CA MET A 175 2.67 -15.52 -8.38
C MET A 175 1.41 -14.70 -8.70
N ALA A 176 0.37 -15.35 -9.21
CA ALA A 176 -0.91 -14.70 -9.51
C ALA A 176 -1.58 -14.15 -8.24
N ALA A 177 -1.60 -14.92 -7.14
CA ALA A 177 -2.13 -14.48 -5.86
C ALA A 177 -1.33 -13.27 -5.30
N GLY A 178 0.00 -13.31 -5.38
CA GLY A 178 0.85 -12.18 -5.01
C GLY A 178 0.55 -10.91 -5.81
N PHE A 179 0.31 -11.04 -7.12
CA PHE A 179 -0.08 -9.91 -7.95
C PHE A 179 -1.44 -9.31 -7.54
N VAL A 180 -2.42 -10.15 -7.19
CA VAL A 180 -3.71 -9.69 -6.66
C VAL A 180 -3.51 -8.94 -5.35
N PHE A 181 -2.71 -9.49 -4.43
CA PHE A 181 -2.39 -8.85 -3.14
C PHE A 181 -1.67 -7.52 -3.31
N TYR A 182 -0.79 -7.42 -4.31
CA TYR A 182 -0.14 -6.16 -4.68
C TYR A 182 -1.18 -5.11 -5.11
N LYS A 183 -2.14 -5.49 -5.98
CA LYS A 183 -3.20 -4.56 -6.43
C LYS A 183 -4.11 -4.08 -5.30
N ILE A 184 -4.33 -4.91 -4.29
CA ILE A 184 -5.12 -4.58 -3.11
C ILE A 184 -4.35 -3.63 -2.17
N SER A 185 -3.04 -3.86 -1.98
CA SER A 185 -2.21 -3.04 -1.07
C SER A 185 -1.75 -1.72 -1.70
N PHE A 186 -1.45 -1.71 -3.00
CA PHE A 186 -0.88 -0.59 -3.74
C PHE A 186 -1.84 -0.17 -4.86
N SER A 187 -2.88 0.56 -4.50
CA SER A 187 -3.91 0.99 -5.44
C SER A 187 -3.56 2.32 -6.09
N THR A 188 -3.84 2.44 -7.39
CA THR A 188 -3.75 3.69 -8.15
C THR A 188 -5.15 4.14 -8.50
N ILE A 189 -5.59 5.25 -7.92
CA ILE A 189 -6.95 5.74 -8.04
C ILE A 189 -6.95 6.86 -9.10
N LYS A 190 -7.74 6.68 -10.15
CA LYS A 190 -7.97 7.72 -11.17
C LYS A 190 -9.05 8.68 -10.68
N MET A 191 -8.82 9.99 -10.80
CA MET A 191 -9.76 11.04 -10.40
C MET A 191 -10.88 11.19 -11.45
N LYS A 192 -11.84 10.26 -11.44
CA LYS A 192 -13.02 10.27 -12.33
C LYS A 192 -14.24 9.67 -11.61
N GLY A 193 -15.41 10.25 -11.85
CA GLY A 193 -16.71 9.73 -11.40
C GLY A 193 -16.89 9.81 -9.88
N ALA A 194 -16.94 8.64 -9.23
CA ALA A 194 -17.08 8.50 -7.79
C ALA A 194 -15.80 8.86 -7.02
N ASN A 195 -14.63 8.76 -7.66
CA ASN A 195 -13.35 9.07 -7.04
C ASN A 195 -13.07 10.57 -7.11
N ARG A 196 -12.90 11.22 -5.97
CA ARG A 196 -12.71 12.67 -5.90
C ARG A 196 -11.71 13.03 -4.82
N ILE A 197 -10.95 14.08 -5.08
CA ILE A 197 -10.12 14.75 -4.08
C ILE A 197 -10.75 16.11 -3.75
N ARG A 198 -10.85 16.43 -2.46
CA ARG A 198 -11.49 17.65 -1.96
C ARG A 198 -10.72 18.18 -0.75
N VAL A 199 -10.96 19.42 -0.39
CA VAL A 199 -10.43 20.02 0.84
C VAL A 199 -11.53 20.05 1.89
N LEU A 200 -11.19 19.69 3.12
CA LEU A 200 -12.00 19.97 4.31
C LEU A 200 -11.12 20.66 5.35
N GLN A 201 -11.77 21.26 6.35
CA GLN A 201 -11.11 21.95 7.45
C GLN A 201 -11.31 21.14 8.75
N THR A 202 -10.33 21.17 9.64
CA THR A 202 -10.47 20.66 11.02
C THR A 202 -11.33 21.61 11.84
N TYR A 203 -12.14 21.05 12.74
CA TYR A 203 -12.97 21.79 13.70
C TYR A 203 -12.16 22.21 14.93
#